data_AF-A0A7X9RIX9-F1
#
_entry.id   AF-A0A7X9RIX9-F1
#
_cell.length_a   1.000
_cell.length_b   1.000
_cell.length_c   1.000
_cell.angle_alpha   90.00
_cell.angle_beta   90.00
_cell.angle_gamma   90.00
#
_symmetry.space_group_name_H-M   'P 1'
#
loop_
_entity.id
_entity.type
_entity.pdbx_description
1 polymer ?
#
loop_
_entity_poly.entity_id
_entity_poly.type
_entity_poly.pdbx_seq_one_letter_code
_entity_poly.pdbx_strand_id
1 'polypeptide(L)'
;MDDQTIFAQTLNEYRAKSDPEKVASVYAFVDLDGDGQNELLMGDQSNRGGYYISGVYMLFKKKQIAPLGISYAASGGGVRKAVLVYQDGYVYTEEGSAANPIFHGRLIKIVGDHYIIVKEEDFSLENEKAEEKFGLNQYAPLNTDTIQWQVL
;
A
#
# COMPACT_ATOMS: atom_id res chain seq x y z
N MET A 1 -23.40 -0.43 7.38
CA MET A 1 -22.38 -1.33 7.95
C MET A 1 -21.11 -0.51 7.98
N ASP A 2 -20.50 -0.33 9.14
CA ASP A 2 -19.27 0.46 9.25
C ASP A 2 -18.07 -0.27 8.61
N ASP A 3 -17.00 0.48 8.33
CA ASP A 3 -15.79 -0.06 7.71
C ASP A 3 -15.10 -1.11 8.57
N GLN A 4 -15.16 -0.96 9.90
CA GLN A 4 -14.58 -1.93 10.81
C GLN A 4 -15.24 -3.31 10.68
N THR A 5 -16.55 -3.34 10.47
CA THR A 5 -17.30 -4.57 10.19
C THR A 5 -16.99 -5.12 8.80
N ILE A 6 -16.86 -4.26 7.79
CA ILE A 6 -16.52 -4.66 6.41
C ILE A 6 -15.16 -5.34 6.38
N PHE A 7 -14.14 -4.72 6.97
CA PHE A 7 -12.76 -5.19 6.96
C PHE A 7 -12.39 -6.11 8.13
N ALA A 8 -13.37 -6.53 8.95
CA ALA A 8 -13.13 -7.30 10.18
C ALA A 8 -12.30 -8.56 9.93
N GLN A 9 -12.59 -9.30 8.86
CA GLN A 9 -11.84 -10.51 8.51
C GLN A 9 -10.37 -10.17 8.20
N THR A 10 -10.11 -9.18 7.34
CA THR A 10 -8.76 -8.75 6.98
C THR A 10 -7.98 -8.31 8.22
N LEU A 11 -8.59 -7.53 9.11
CA LEU A 11 -7.94 -7.10 10.36
C LEU A 11 -7.63 -8.30 11.27
N ASN A 12 -8.55 -9.24 11.43
CA ASN A 12 -8.33 -10.43 12.24
C ASN A 12 -7.22 -11.34 11.69
N GLU A 13 -7.09 -11.43 10.37
CA GLU A 13 -5.98 -12.15 9.73
C GLU A 13 -4.62 -11.50 10.04
N TYR A 14 -4.54 -10.17 10.14
CA TYR A 14 -3.32 -9.49 10.57
C TYR A 14 -3.04 -9.67 12.06
N ARG A 15 -4.06 -9.58 12.93
CA ARG A 15 -3.90 -9.84 14.37
C ARG A 15 -3.41 -11.26 14.68
N ALA A 16 -3.83 -12.24 13.88
CA ALA A 16 -3.45 -13.64 14.07
C ALA A 16 -2.04 -13.95 13.56
N LYS A 17 -1.43 -13.09 12.74
CA LYS A 17 -0.07 -13.30 12.22
C LYS A 17 0.96 -12.99 13.31
N SER A 18 1.77 -13.99 13.63
CA SER A 18 2.99 -13.83 14.44
C SER A 18 4.22 -13.56 13.58
N ASP A 19 4.03 -13.15 12.32
CA ASP A 19 5.08 -13.07 11.31
C ASP A 19 5.84 -11.74 11.44
N PRO A 20 7.07 -11.75 11.98
CA PRO A 20 7.85 -10.52 12.19
C PRO A 20 8.20 -9.81 10.88
N GLU A 21 8.06 -10.48 9.72
CA GLU A 21 8.28 -9.89 8.40
C GLU A 21 7.03 -9.18 7.84
N LYS A 22 5.87 -9.29 8.51
CA LYS A 22 4.63 -8.57 8.18
C LYS A 22 4.36 -7.48 9.21
N VAL A 23 4.94 -6.31 8.94
CA VAL A 23 4.89 -5.15 9.83
C VAL A 23 3.65 -4.30 9.57
N ALA A 24 2.56 -4.62 10.26
CA ALA A 24 1.49 -3.66 10.50
C ALA A 24 1.10 -3.71 11.98
N SER A 25 1.24 -2.59 12.67
CA SER A 25 0.82 -2.41 14.07
C SER A 25 -0.35 -1.44 14.21
N VAL A 26 -0.66 -0.72 13.13
CA VAL A 26 -1.77 0.23 13.07
C VAL A 26 -2.54 0.09 11.76
N TYR A 27 -3.79 0.58 11.78
CA TYR A 27 -4.64 0.68 10.60
C TYR A 27 -5.46 1.96 10.62
N ALA A 28 -5.97 2.36 9.46
CA ALA A 28 -6.90 3.47 9.32
C ALA A 28 -7.83 3.23 8.14
N PHE A 29 -9.02 3.84 8.21
CA PHE A 29 -9.95 3.91 7.09
C PHE A 29 -9.86 5.31 6.49
N VAL A 30 -9.52 5.39 5.21
CA VAL A 30 -9.28 6.65 4.51
C VAL A 30 -9.91 6.57 3.13
N ASP A 31 -10.75 7.53 2.79
CA ASP A 31 -11.28 7.74 1.45
C ASP A 31 -10.16 8.31 0.58
N LEU A 32 -9.48 7.44 -0.18
CA LEU A 32 -8.27 7.83 -0.90
C LEU A 32 -8.59 8.58 -2.19
N ASP A 33 -9.73 8.30 -2.83
CA ASP A 33 -10.11 8.88 -4.12
C ASP A 33 -11.28 9.87 -4.07
N GLY A 34 -11.89 10.07 -2.91
CA GLY A 34 -12.94 11.05 -2.65
C GLY A 34 -14.33 10.59 -3.08
N ASP A 35 -14.57 9.29 -3.24
CA ASP A 35 -15.87 8.75 -3.68
C ASP A 35 -16.86 8.53 -2.51
N GLY A 36 -16.41 8.69 -1.26
CA GLY A 36 -17.18 8.46 -0.04
C GLY A 36 -17.10 7.04 0.53
N GLN A 37 -16.31 6.15 -0.08
CA GLN A 37 -15.97 4.82 0.43
C GLN A 37 -14.52 4.82 0.91
N ASN A 38 -14.32 4.46 2.18
CA ASN A 38 -12.96 4.34 2.71
C ASN A 38 -12.26 3.08 2.17
N GLU A 39 -10.99 3.22 1.82
CA GLU A 39 -10.01 2.14 1.77
C GLU A 39 -9.44 1.84 3.15
N LEU A 40 -8.93 0.62 3.32
CA LEU A 40 -8.16 0.24 4.49
C LEU A 40 -6.67 0.45 4.22
N LEU A 41 -6.06 1.32 5.02
CA LEU A 41 -4.61 1.45 5.13
C LEU A 41 -4.11 0.64 6.31
N MET A 42 -3.08 -0.16 6.08
CA MET A 42 -2.28 -0.82 7.10
C MET A 42 -0.93 -0.11 7.18
N GLY A 43 -0.41 0.07 8.38
CA GLY A 43 0.86 0.76 8.58
C GLY A 43 1.57 0.34 9.85
N ASP A 44 2.76 0.90 10.03
CA ASP A 44 3.53 0.73 11.24
C ASP A 44 4.25 2.04 11.60
N GLN A 45 4.61 2.17 12.87
CA GLN A 45 5.34 3.30 13.37
C GLN A 45 6.83 3.13 13.03
N SER A 46 7.42 4.15 12.41
CA SER A 46 8.85 4.18 12.16
C SER A 46 9.61 4.39 13.47
N ASN A 47 10.75 3.71 13.63
CA ASN A 47 11.69 3.94 14.74
C ASN A 47 12.23 5.38 14.78
N ARG A 48 12.06 6.16 13.71
CA ARG A 48 12.46 7.58 13.61
C ARG A 48 11.29 8.55 13.86
N GLY A 49 10.13 8.05 14.28
CA GLY A 49 8.88 8.81 14.35
C GLY A 49 8.12 8.82 13.01
N GLY A 50 6.82 9.11 13.09
CA GLY A 50 5.90 9.03 11.96
C GLY A 50 5.46 7.61 11.61
N TYR A 51 4.58 7.51 10.62
CA TYR A 51 4.02 6.25 10.14
C TYR A 51 4.38 6.00 8.68
N TYR A 52 4.62 4.73 8.34
CA TYR A 52 4.70 4.30 6.94
C TYR A 52 3.58 3.30 6.63
N ILE A 53 3.19 3.26 5.36
CA ILE A 53 2.14 2.38 4.87
C ILE A 53 2.77 1.02 4.51
N SER A 54 2.21 -0.04 5.07
CA SER A 54 2.61 -1.42 4.82
C SER A 54 1.57 -2.21 4.04
N GLY A 55 0.36 -1.69 3.88
CA GLY A 55 -0.65 -2.31 3.04
C GLY A 55 -1.77 -1.35 2.67
N VAL A 56 -2.36 -1.56 1.49
CA VAL A 56 -3.54 -0.83 1.01
C VAL A 56 -4.55 -1.85 0.51
N TYR A 57 -5.79 -1.73 0.99
CA TYR A 57 -6.88 -2.65 0.69
C TYR A 57 -8.10 -1.89 0.23
N MET A 58 -8.70 -2.38 -0.85
CA MET A 58 -9.86 -1.77 -1.48
C MET A 58 -11.08 -2.69 -1.36
N LEU A 59 -12.27 -2.08 -1.28
CA LEU A 59 -13.54 -2.77 -1.41
C LEU A 59 -14.04 -2.70 -2.87
N PHE A 60 -13.91 -3.80 -3.60
CA PHE A 60 -14.40 -3.91 -4.99
C PHE A 60 -15.92 -4.12 -5.06
N LYS A 61 -16.47 -3.95 -6.27
CA LYS A 61 -17.85 -4.38 -6.61
C LYS A 61 -18.15 -5.77 -6.03
N LYS A 62 -19.33 -5.90 -5.41
CA LYS A 62 -19.82 -7.09 -4.68
C LYS A 62 -19.19 -7.32 -3.30
N LYS A 63 -18.62 -6.28 -2.68
CA LYS A 63 -18.03 -6.31 -1.34
C LYS A 63 -16.84 -7.28 -1.22
N GLN A 64 -16.09 -7.43 -2.29
CA GLN A 64 -14.85 -8.21 -2.27
C GLN A 64 -13.71 -7.30 -1.81
N ILE A 65 -13.01 -7.68 -0.74
CA ILE A 65 -11.82 -6.97 -0.30
C ILE A 65 -10.61 -7.57 -1.02
N ALA A 66 -9.73 -6.74 -1.58
CA ALA A 66 -8.45 -7.19 -2.09
C ALA A 66 -7.33 -6.18 -1.84
N PRO A 67 -6.09 -6.65 -1.64
CA PRO A 67 -4.94 -5.77 -1.52
C PRO A 67 -4.63 -5.12 -2.87
N LEU A 68 -4.37 -3.81 -2.85
CA LEU A 68 -3.76 -3.09 -3.96
C LEU A 68 -2.23 -3.17 -3.90
N GLY A 69 -1.66 -3.27 -2.70
CA GLY A 69 -0.23 -3.41 -2.47
C GLY A 69 0.07 -3.75 -1.01
N ILE A 70 1.16 -4.50 -0.78
CA ILE A 70 1.64 -4.87 0.56
C ILE A 70 3.17 -4.75 0.55
N SER A 71 3.73 -4.03 1.51
CA SER A 71 5.17 -3.97 1.75
C SER A 71 5.64 -5.26 2.42
N TYR A 72 6.72 -5.85 1.90
CA TYR A 72 7.28 -7.09 2.41
C TYR A 72 8.77 -7.17 2.09
N ALA A 73 9.57 -7.64 3.04
CA ALA A 73 10.99 -7.89 2.82
C ALA A 73 11.39 -9.21 3.48
N ALA A 74 11.66 -10.22 2.66
CA ALA A 74 12.15 -11.50 3.15
C ALA A 74 13.52 -11.35 3.79
N SER A 75 13.74 -12.03 4.92
CA SER A 75 15.08 -12.21 5.47
C SER A 75 16.01 -12.92 4.48
N GLY A 76 17.30 -12.58 4.50
CA GLY A 76 18.32 -13.27 3.69
C GLY A 76 18.39 -12.91 2.19
N GLY A 77 17.81 -11.79 1.76
CA GLY A 77 17.97 -11.29 0.39
C GLY A 77 16.94 -11.82 -0.63
N GLY A 78 15.79 -12.30 -0.14
CA GLY A 78 14.68 -12.78 -0.97
C GLY A 78 13.80 -11.66 -1.53
N VAL A 79 12.50 -11.98 -1.66
CA VAL A 79 11.47 -11.10 -2.24
C VAL A 79 11.40 -9.78 -1.49
N ARG A 80 11.32 -8.68 -2.24
CA ARG A 80 11.04 -7.34 -1.76
C ARG A 80 9.81 -6.79 -2.45
N LYS A 81 8.92 -6.18 -1.68
CA LYS A 81 7.75 -5.45 -2.16
C LYS A 81 7.64 -4.14 -1.41
N ALA A 82 7.24 -3.09 -2.10
CA ALA A 82 6.91 -1.82 -1.48
C ALA A 82 5.58 -1.29 -2.03
N VAL A 83 4.88 -0.53 -1.20
CA VAL A 83 3.70 0.25 -1.58
C VAL A 83 3.87 1.70 -1.13
N LEU A 84 3.56 2.63 -2.03
CA LEU A 84 3.52 4.06 -1.79
C LEU A 84 2.14 4.59 -2.16
N VAL A 85 1.59 5.49 -1.34
CA VAL A 85 0.28 6.09 -1.57
C VAL A 85 0.44 7.59 -1.74
N TYR A 86 -0.25 8.11 -2.75
CA TYR A 86 -0.28 9.51 -3.10
C TYR A 86 -1.72 10.01 -2.96
N GLN A 87 -1.88 11.33 -2.88
CA GLN A 87 -3.18 11.99 -2.91
C GLN A 87 -3.96 11.64 -4.18
N ASP A 88 -5.26 11.89 -4.15
CA ASP A 88 -6.17 11.59 -5.25
C ASP A 88 -6.09 10.12 -5.67
N GLY A 89 -6.03 9.16 -4.73
CA GLY A 89 -6.20 7.73 -4.97
C GLY A 89 -5.11 7.06 -5.81
N TYR A 90 -3.94 7.65 -5.96
CA TYR A 90 -2.82 7.04 -6.66
C TYR A 90 -2.02 6.11 -5.74
N VAL A 91 -1.79 4.88 -6.18
CA VAL A 91 -1.02 3.87 -5.45
C VAL A 91 0.06 3.33 -6.36
N TYR A 92 1.30 3.36 -5.90
CA TYR A 92 2.44 2.75 -6.57
C TYR A 92 2.88 1.52 -5.81
N THR A 93 3.13 0.43 -6.53
CA THR A 93 3.70 -0.80 -5.99
C THR A 93 4.90 -1.22 -6.79
N GLU A 94 5.86 -1.85 -6.12
CA GLU A 94 6.96 -2.53 -6.78
C GLU A 94 7.23 -3.88 -6.14
N GLU A 95 7.67 -4.84 -6.94
CA GLU A 95 8.15 -6.12 -6.45
C GLU A 95 9.41 -6.60 -7.19
N GLY A 96 10.29 -7.24 -6.45
CA GLY A 96 11.55 -7.74 -6.97
C GLY A 96 12.25 -8.63 -5.96
N SER A 97 13.57 -8.77 -6.11
CA SER A 97 14.41 -9.56 -5.20
C SER A 97 15.63 -8.75 -4.81
N ALA A 98 16.13 -8.90 -3.59
CA ALA A 98 17.35 -8.20 -3.19
C ALA A 98 18.58 -8.60 -4.03
N ALA A 99 18.54 -9.78 -4.66
CA ALA A 99 19.63 -10.31 -5.48
C ALA A 99 19.57 -9.87 -6.95
N ASN A 100 18.51 -9.16 -7.38
CA ASN A 100 18.33 -8.73 -8.76
C ASN A 100 17.88 -7.26 -8.79
N PRO A 101 18.59 -6.36 -9.51
CA PRO A 101 18.20 -4.96 -9.58
C PRO A 101 16.92 -4.71 -10.38
N ILE A 102 16.40 -5.69 -11.13
CA ILE A 102 15.17 -5.56 -11.90
C ILE A 102 13.95 -5.76 -11.00
N PHE A 103 13.12 -4.71 -10.94
CA PHE A 103 11.87 -4.68 -10.21
C PHE A 103 10.71 -4.47 -11.19
N HIS A 104 9.59 -5.10 -10.89
CA HIS A 104 8.33 -4.91 -11.59
C HIS A 104 7.53 -3.83 -10.85
N GLY A 105 7.34 -2.67 -11.49
CA GLY A 105 6.61 -1.55 -10.92
C GLY A 105 5.22 -1.36 -11.55
N ARG A 106 4.25 -0.94 -10.74
CA ARG A 106 2.88 -0.66 -11.17
C ARG A 106 2.37 0.59 -10.46
N LEU A 107 1.95 1.58 -11.24
CA LEU A 107 1.17 2.74 -10.78
C LEU A 107 -0.29 2.52 -11.14
N ILE A 108 -1.17 2.55 -10.14
CA ILE A 108 -2.62 2.47 -10.29
C ILE A 108 -3.30 3.73 -9.77
N LYS A 109 -4.54 3.94 -10.22
CA LYS A 109 -5.44 4.97 -9.72
C LYS A 109 -6.76 4.31 -9.30
N ILE A 110 -7.14 4.51 -8.05
CA ILE A 110 -8.44 4.14 -7.49
C ILE A 110 -9.52 5.05 -8.10
N VAL A 111 -10.60 4.44 -8.56
CA VAL A 111 -11.77 5.09 -9.16
C VAL A 111 -13.04 4.39 -8.69
N GLY A 112 -13.61 4.87 -7.60
CA GLY A 112 -14.78 4.29 -6.97
C GLY A 112 -14.52 2.90 -6.43
N ASP A 113 -15.23 1.90 -6.94
CA ASP A 113 -15.14 0.50 -6.54
C ASP A 113 -14.25 -0.37 -7.46
N HIS A 114 -13.35 0.27 -8.22
CA HIS A 114 -12.33 -0.37 -9.04
C HIS A 114 -11.05 0.48 -9.14
N TYR A 115 -9.99 -0.06 -9.71
CA TYR A 115 -8.79 0.69 -10.07
C TYR A 115 -8.50 0.58 -11.56
N ILE A 116 -7.73 1.54 -12.07
CA ILE A 116 -7.12 1.50 -13.40
C ILE A 116 -5.61 1.39 -13.27
N ILE A 117 -4.97 0.66 -14.19
CA ILE A 117 -3.51 0.65 -14.31
C ILE A 117 -3.13 1.87 -15.14
N VAL A 118 -2.43 2.81 -14.52
CA VAL A 118 -1.92 4.02 -15.17
C VAL A 118 -0.64 3.69 -15.92
N LYS A 119 0.25 2.92 -15.29
CA LYS A 119 1.49 2.44 -15.88
C LYS A 119 1.96 1.17 -15.18
N GLU A 120 2.55 0.25 -15.95
CA GLU A 120 3.13 -0.99 -15.46
C GLU A 120 4.33 -1.33 -16.34
N GLU A 121 5.51 -1.48 -15.72
CA GLU A 121 6.76 -1.71 -16.45
C GLU A 121 7.83 -2.28 -15.51
N ASP A 122 8.77 -3.02 -16.07
CA ASP A 122 10.00 -3.37 -15.37
C ASP A 122 10.98 -2.19 -15.40
N PHE A 123 11.77 -2.05 -14.35
CA PHE A 123 12.83 -1.04 -14.26
C PHE A 123 13.98 -1.55 -13.39
N SER A 124 15.17 -1.01 -13.63
CA SER A 124 16.38 -1.37 -12.90
C SER A 124 16.72 -0.33 -11.83
N LEU A 125 16.77 -0.76 -10.57
CA LEU A 125 17.15 0.11 -9.44
C LEU A 125 18.60 0.63 -9.50
N GLU A 126 19.46 0.07 -10.37
CA GLU A 126 20.85 0.50 -10.51
C GLU A 126 21.00 1.81 -11.31
N ASN A 127 20.09 2.07 -12.24
CA ASN A 127 20.24 3.15 -13.21
C ASN A 127 18.94 3.90 -13.53
N GLU A 128 17.80 3.45 -13.00
CA GLU A 128 16.50 4.11 -13.15
C GLU A 128 15.93 4.49 -11.78
N LYS A 129 15.16 5.58 -11.74
CA LYS A 129 14.39 5.97 -10.56
C LYS A 129 12.91 5.74 -10.81
N ALA A 130 12.23 5.08 -9.87
CA ALA A 130 10.79 4.85 -9.95
C ALA A 130 10.02 6.16 -10.15
N GLU A 131 10.43 7.24 -9.48
CA GLU A 131 9.77 8.53 -9.52
C GLU A 131 9.77 9.15 -10.93
N GLU A 132 10.86 8.97 -11.67
CA GLU A 132 10.99 9.45 -13.05
C GLU A 132 10.28 8.49 -14.01
N LYS A 133 10.49 7.18 -13.84
CA LYS A 133 9.97 6.12 -14.71
C LYS A 133 8.43 6.07 -14.71
N PHE A 134 7.82 6.24 -13.54
CA PHE A 134 6.37 6.19 -13.35
C PHE A 134 5.74 7.59 -13.23
N GLY A 135 6.55 8.65 -13.33
CA GLY A 135 6.08 10.04 -13.20
C GLY A 135 5.50 10.33 -11.81
N LEU A 136 6.03 9.73 -10.74
CA LEU A 136 5.46 9.86 -9.39
C LEU A 136 5.61 11.28 -8.83
N ASN A 137 6.60 12.04 -9.30
CA ASN A 137 6.86 13.42 -8.88
C ASN A 137 5.71 14.40 -9.19
N GLN A 138 4.76 14.02 -10.05
CA GLN A 138 3.59 14.85 -10.35
C GLN A 138 2.47 14.69 -9.31
N TYR A 139 2.57 13.70 -8.41
CA TYR A 139 1.56 13.41 -7.40
C TYR A 139 2.09 13.78 -6.00
N ALA A 140 1.27 14.43 -5.19
CA ALA A 140 1.61 14.72 -3.81
C ALA A 140 1.56 13.43 -2.98
N PRO A 141 2.60 13.06 -2.21
CA PRO A 141 2.54 11.92 -1.30
C PRO A 141 1.42 12.08 -0.27
N LEU A 142 0.79 10.98 0.14
CA LEU A 142 -0.17 11.01 1.23
C LEU A 142 0.53 11.37 2.55
N ASN A 143 0.03 12.38 3.26
CA ASN A 143 0.60 12.80 4.53
C ASN A 143 0.12 11.89 5.68
N THR A 144 0.96 10.93 6.07
CA THR A 144 0.61 9.91 7.07
C THR A 144 0.48 10.44 8.49
N ASP A 145 1.04 11.61 8.80
CA ASP A 145 0.95 12.23 10.13
C ASP A 145 -0.43 12.84 10.40
N THR A 146 -1.24 13.04 9.36
CA THR A 146 -2.61 13.58 9.47
C THR A 146 -3.67 12.49 9.66
N ILE A 147 -3.29 11.22 9.49
CA ILE A 147 -4.19 10.07 9.55
C ILE A 147 -4.48 9.72 11.01
N GLN A 148 -5.75 9.46 11.31
CA GLN A 148 -6.19 8.98 12.62
C GLN A 148 -5.97 7.46 12.73
N TRP A 149 -4.73 7.07 13.03
CA TRP A 149 -4.34 5.67 13.17
C TRP A 149 -4.98 5.00 14.39
N GLN A 150 -5.42 3.75 14.20
CA GLN A 150 -5.89 2.85 15.26
C GLN A 150 -4.87 1.74 15.46
N VAL A 151 -4.66 1.33 16.72
CA VAL A 151 -3.83 0.16 17.03
C VAL A 151 -4.53 -1.09 16.54
N LEU A 152 -3.78 -1.96 15.85
CA LEU A 152 -4.28 -3.20 15.29
C LEU A 152 -4.70 -4.20 16.37
#